data_AF-A0A8S2ZTX3-F1
#
_entry.id   AF-A0A8S2ZTX3-F1
#
_cell.length_a   1.000
_cell.length_b   1.000
_cell.length_c   1.000
_cell.angle_alpha   90.00
_cell.angle_beta   90.00
_cell.angle_gamma   90.00
#
_symmetry.space_group_name_H-M   'P 1'
#
loop_
_entity.id
_entity.type
_entity.pdbx_description
1 polymer ?
#
loop_
_entity_poly.entity_id
_entity_poly.type
_entity_poly.pdbx_seq_one_letter_code
_entity_poly.pdbx_strand_id
1 'polypeptide(L)'
;MLLNLYNPGSFSYTYYSYSYTPTTQQATIMIELQQDPSSIYIDAVSVVDVSSQQLVTNGDFETGSLAPWQHGTVSGGTVSSGCGYSGSYCYSDAIVGQTDNIHQTFATVPGSTVTISFYLQNNSAGSVIIARVCIYPY
;
A
#
# COMPACT_ATOMS: atom_id res chain seq x y z
N MET A 1 0.82 -0.83 13.22
CA MET A 1 1.43 0.06 12.20
C MET A 1 2.72 -0.58 11.74
N LEU A 2 2.92 -0.73 10.43
CA LEU A 2 4.09 -1.41 9.84
C LEU A 2 5.13 -0.39 9.33
N LEU A 3 4.67 0.61 8.58
CA LEU A 3 5.49 1.72 8.07
C LEU A 3 4.85 3.06 8.40
N ASN A 4 5.68 4.07 8.72
CA ASN A 4 5.27 5.46 8.86
C ASN A 4 6.42 6.37 8.40
N LEU A 5 6.37 6.79 7.14
CA LEU A 5 7.26 7.81 6.59
C LEU A 5 6.60 9.18 6.71
N TYR A 6 7.35 10.15 7.20
CA TYR A 6 6.93 11.55 7.29
C TYR A 6 8.03 12.43 6.72
N ASN A 7 7.68 13.20 5.68
CA ASN A 7 8.59 14.03 4.89
C ASN A 7 9.91 13.33 4.48
N PRO A 8 9.87 12.08 3.96
CA PRO A 8 11.09 11.49 3.38
C PRO A 8 11.59 12.33 2.20
N GLY A 9 12.90 12.28 1.93
CA GLY A 9 13.46 12.78 0.68
C GLY A 9 12.95 12.00 -0.54
N SER A 10 13.39 12.36 -1.75
CA SER A 10 13.12 11.55 -2.94
C SER A 10 13.89 10.23 -2.88
N PHE A 11 13.26 9.14 -3.31
CA PHE A 11 13.87 7.82 -3.42
C PHE A 11 13.22 7.04 -4.56
N SER A 12 14.03 6.27 -5.28
CA SER A 12 13.54 5.27 -6.24
C SER A 12 12.83 4.13 -5.52
N TYR A 13 12.11 3.29 -6.27
CA TYR A 13 11.44 2.12 -5.72
C TYR A 13 12.29 1.35 -4.71
N THR A 14 11.84 1.39 -3.46
CA THR A 14 12.49 0.78 -2.30
C THR A 14 11.59 -0.32 -1.77
N TYR A 15 12.18 -1.50 -1.56
CA TYR A 15 11.49 -2.67 -1.02
C TYR A 15 11.30 -2.55 0.49
N TYR A 16 10.07 -2.80 0.95
CA TYR A 16 9.74 -2.92 2.36
C TYR A 16 9.15 -4.29 2.63
N SER A 17 9.52 -4.88 3.78
CA SER A 17 9.00 -6.18 4.22
C SER A 17 8.84 -6.21 5.73
N TYR A 18 7.71 -6.76 6.18
CA TYR A 18 7.34 -6.85 7.59
C TYR A 18 6.70 -8.20 7.89
N SER A 19 6.83 -8.66 9.13
CA SER A 19 6.08 -9.80 9.64
C SER A 19 4.94 -9.31 10.54
N TYR A 20 3.78 -9.95 10.43
CA TYR A 20 2.63 -9.69 11.30
C TYR A 20 2.04 -11.02 11.76
N THR A 21 1.73 -11.14 13.05
CA THR A 21 1.02 -12.31 13.59
C THR A 21 -0.42 -11.92 13.90
N PRO A 22 -1.40 -12.36 13.10
CA PRO A 22 -2.81 -12.06 13.31
C PRO A 22 -3.31 -12.57 14.66
N THR A 23 -4.24 -11.83 15.26
CA THR A 23 -4.94 -12.24 16.49
C THR A 23 -6.40 -12.64 16.23
N THR A 24 -6.91 -12.37 15.03
CA THR A 24 -8.27 -12.69 14.59
C THR A 24 -8.24 -13.44 13.25
N GLN A 25 -9.41 -13.92 12.82
CA GLN A 25 -9.56 -14.69 11.57
C GLN A 25 -9.65 -13.80 10.31
N GLN A 26 -9.62 -12.48 10.48
CA GLN A 26 -9.59 -11.50 9.40
C GLN A 26 -8.66 -10.36 9.76
N ALA A 27 -7.98 -9.82 8.77
CA ALA A 27 -7.19 -8.60 8.93
C ALA A 27 -7.42 -7.68 7.74
N THR A 28 -7.23 -6.39 7.97
CA THR A 28 -7.29 -5.36 6.94
C THR A 28 -5.92 -4.72 6.79
N ILE A 29 -5.35 -4.76 5.58
CA ILE A 29 -4.23 -3.90 5.22
C ILE A 29 -4.78 -2.57 4.73
N MET A 30 -4.20 -1.48 5.23
CA MET A 30 -4.53 -0.11 4.85
C MET A 30 -3.25 0.61 4.44
N ILE A 31 -3.31 1.31 3.32
CA ILE A 31 -2.22 2.09 2.74
C ILE A 31 -2.73 3.53 2.64
N GLU A 32 -2.10 4.42 3.39
CA GLU A 32 -2.40 5.87 3.37
C GLU A 32 -1.21 6.60 2.75
N LEU A 33 -1.49 7.39 1.72
CA LEU A 33 -0.49 8.11 0.94
C LEU A 33 -0.88 9.59 0.87
N GLN A 34 0.13 10.46 0.86
CA GLN A 34 -0.02 11.87 0.51
C GLN A 34 1.31 12.39 0.01
N GLN A 35 1.30 13.18 -1.07
CA GLN A 35 2.45 13.97 -1.45
C GLN A 35 2.03 15.31 -2.06
N ASP A 36 2.34 16.42 -1.38
CA ASP A 36 2.06 17.75 -1.91
C ASP A 36 3.33 18.33 -2.57
N PRO A 37 3.34 18.72 -3.87
CA PRO A 37 2.25 18.76 -4.86
C PRO A 37 2.33 17.64 -5.93
N SER A 38 2.87 16.46 -5.61
CA SER A 38 3.15 15.41 -6.60
C SER A 38 2.48 14.08 -6.21
N SER A 39 3.07 12.93 -6.51
CA SER A 39 2.58 11.65 -6.02
C SER A 39 3.67 10.75 -5.47
N ILE A 40 3.32 10.04 -4.39
CA ILE A 40 4.05 8.85 -3.94
C ILE A 40 3.40 7.62 -4.59
N TYR A 41 4.25 6.72 -5.09
CA TYR A 41 3.82 5.54 -5.84
C TYR A 41 4.02 4.30 -4.98
N ILE A 42 3.04 3.39 -4.99
CA ILE A 42 3.13 2.06 -4.39
C ILE A 42 2.83 0.99 -5.43
N ASP A 43 3.59 -0.09 -5.39
CA ASP A 43 3.38 -1.24 -6.27
C ASP A 43 3.80 -2.56 -5.59
N ALA A 44 3.40 -3.68 -6.18
CA ALA A 44 3.70 -5.04 -5.77
C ALA A 44 3.37 -5.32 -4.29
N VAL A 45 2.20 -4.84 -3.84
CA VAL A 45 1.68 -5.09 -2.51
C VAL A 45 1.34 -6.57 -2.37
N SER A 46 1.91 -7.22 -1.35
CA SER A 46 1.77 -8.64 -1.13
C SER A 46 1.58 -8.94 0.35
N VAL A 47 0.73 -9.91 0.65
CA VAL A 47 0.56 -10.48 1.98
C VAL A 47 0.56 -12.00 1.82
N VAL A 48 1.66 -12.64 2.19
CA VAL A 48 1.79 -14.10 2.07
C VAL A 48 1.75 -14.76 3.43
N ASP A 49 1.01 -15.86 3.54
CA ASP A 49 1.02 -16.68 4.76
C ASP A 49 2.22 -17.63 4.83
N VAL A 50 2.31 -18.41 5.90
CA VAL A 50 3.38 -19.42 6.10
C VAL A 50 3.39 -20.53 5.03
N SER A 51 2.30 -20.70 4.28
CA SER A 51 2.19 -21.65 3.17
C SER A 51 2.52 -21.02 1.81
N SER A 52 2.97 -19.76 1.80
CA SER A 52 3.20 -18.95 0.60
C SER A 52 1.93 -18.64 -0.20
N GLN A 53 0.76 -18.72 0.43
CA GLN A 53 -0.49 -18.30 -0.19
C GLN A 53 -0.60 -16.77 -0.15
N GLN A 54 -0.82 -16.17 -1.32
CA GLN A 54 -1.16 -14.74 -1.44
C GLN A 54 -2.57 -14.49 -0.89
N LEU A 55 -2.69 -13.55 0.04
CA LEU A 55 -3.94 -13.21 0.73
C LEU A 55 -4.61 -11.95 0.17
N VAL A 56 -3.85 -11.07 -0.51
CA VAL A 56 -4.41 -9.90 -1.19
C VAL A 56 -4.45 -10.09 -2.71
N THR A 57 -5.42 -9.47 -3.37
CA THR A 57 -5.59 -9.55 -4.83
C THR A 57 -5.39 -8.19 -5.48
N ASN A 58 -4.90 -8.19 -6.73
CA ASN A 58 -4.55 -6.99 -7.50
C ASN A 58 -3.60 -6.05 -6.72
N GLY A 59 -2.59 -6.60 -6.05
CA GLY A 59 -1.59 -5.82 -5.32
C GLY A 59 -0.48 -5.24 -6.20
N ASP A 60 -0.35 -5.76 -7.42
CA ASP A 60 0.50 -5.26 -8.52
C ASP A 60 -0.22 -4.26 -9.44
N PHE A 61 -1.53 -4.05 -9.25
CA PHE A 61 -2.36 -3.08 -9.97
C PHE A 61 -2.43 -3.26 -11.50
N GLU A 62 -1.91 -4.35 -12.05
CA GLU A 62 -1.78 -4.59 -13.50
C GLU A 62 -3.12 -4.83 -14.21
N THR A 63 -4.23 -4.90 -13.46
CA THR A 63 -5.58 -4.84 -14.05
C THR A 63 -5.92 -3.47 -14.63
N GLY A 64 -5.11 -2.44 -14.34
CA GLY A 64 -5.39 -1.05 -14.70
C GLY A 64 -6.57 -0.43 -13.96
N SER A 65 -7.04 -1.09 -12.89
CA SER A 65 -8.16 -0.66 -12.07
C SER A 65 -7.83 -0.84 -10.59
N LEU A 66 -8.48 -0.06 -9.71
CA LEU A 66 -8.26 -0.18 -8.27
C LEU A 66 -8.95 -1.42 -7.69
N ALA A 67 -10.05 -1.89 -8.27
CA ALA A 67 -10.80 -3.03 -7.74
C ALA A 67 -9.91 -4.29 -7.61
N PRO A 68 -9.98 -5.05 -6.52
CA PRO A 68 -10.99 -5.01 -5.46
C PRO A 68 -10.59 -4.18 -4.23
N TRP A 69 -9.53 -3.36 -4.31
CA TRP A 69 -9.23 -2.41 -3.25
C TRP A 69 -10.35 -1.39 -3.10
N GLN A 70 -10.63 -1.03 -1.86
CA GLN A 70 -11.64 -0.02 -1.51
C GLN A 70 -10.94 1.27 -1.11
N HIS A 71 -11.55 2.40 -1.44
CA HIS A 71 -11.14 3.70 -0.88
C HIS A 71 -11.66 3.86 0.54
N GLY A 72 -10.96 4.70 1.30
CA GLY A 72 -11.47 5.32 2.51
C GLY A 72 -12.57 6.35 2.23
N THR A 73 -12.66 7.37 3.08
CA THR A 73 -13.71 8.40 3.01
C THR A 73 -13.52 9.43 1.90
N VAL A 74 -12.29 9.58 1.42
CA VAL A 74 -11.92 10.45 0.30
C VAL A 74 -11.48 9.54 -0.86
N SER A 75 -11.56 9.99 -2.09
CA SER A 75 -11.03 9.27 -3.25
C SER A 75 -10.17 10.26 -4.05
N GLY A 76 -8.87 10.23 -3.77
CA GLY A 76 -7.87 11.11 -4.34
C GLY A 76 -6.83 10.36 -5.18
N GLY A 77 -6.60 9.09 -4.84
CA GLY A 77 -5.63 8.26 -5.56
C GLY A 77 -6.21 7.51 -6.76
N THR A 78 -5.31 7.11 -7.65
CA THR A 78 -5.64 6.41 -8.89
C THR A 78 -4.62 5.31 -9.19
N VAL A 79 -5.06 4.29 -9.92
CA VAL A 79 -4.17 3.37 -10.61
C VAL A 79 -3.81 3.99 -11.96
N SER A 80 -2.51 4.16 -12.22
CA SER A 80 -2.00 4.82 -13.43
C SER A 80 -0.94 3.96 -14.12
N SER A 81 -0.82 4.07 -15.44
CA SER A 81 0.21 3.39 -16.23
C SER A 81 1.51 4.21 -16.32
N GLY A 82 2.64 3.55 -16.57
CA GLY A 82 3.96 4.16 -16.74
C GLY A 82 4.72 4.40 -15.43
N CYS A 83 4.22 3.85 -14.33
CA CYS A 83 4.80 4.00 -13.00
C CYS A 83 5.09 2.68 -12.28
N GLY A 84 4.69 1.52 -12.83
CA GLY A 84 4.87 0.22 -12.19
C GLY A 84 6.33 -0.15 -11.90
N TYR A 85 6.52 -0.84 -10.78
CA TYR A 85 7.75 -1.55 -10.42
C TYR A 85 7.76 -2.97 -11.01
N SER A 86 6.68 -3.72 -10.81
CA SER A 86 6.53 -5.11 -11.31
C SER A 86 5.89 -5.22 -12.69
N GLY A 87 5.44 -4.10 -13.25
CA GLY A 87 4.79 -4.02 -14.55
C GLY A 87 4.60 -2.58 -15.02
N SER A 88 3.45 -2.29 -15.63
CA SER A 88 3.16 -0.96 -16.16
C SER A 88 2.39 -0.08 -15.18
N TYR A 89 1.64 -0.68 -14.27
CA TYR A 89 0.69 0.03 -13.41
C TYR A 89 1.19 0.15 -11.98
N CYS A 90 0.74 1.19 -11.29
CA CYS A 90 0.95 1.35 -9.86
C CYS A 90 -0.20 2.17 -9.27
N TYR A 91 -0.37 2.13 -7.96
CA TYR A 91 -1.27 3.03 -7.25
C TYR A 91 -0.50 4.28 -6.79
N SER A 92 -1.16 5.43 -6.86
CA SER A 92 -0.60 6.68 -6.35
C SER A 92 -1.70 7.60 -5.87
N ASP A 93 -1.38 8.44 -4.88
CA ASP A 93 -2.25 9.51 -4.42
C ASP A 93 -1.60 10.88 -4.70
N ALA A 94 -2.39 11.78 -5.25
CA ALA A 94 -2.01 13.13 -5.66
C ALA A 94 -2.90 14.21 -5.02
N ILE A 95 -3.79 13.86 -4.08
CA ILE A 95 -4.69 14.84 -3.48
C ILE A 95 -3.93 15.79 -2.56
N VAL A 96 -4.02 17.09 -2.87
CA VAL A 96 -3.30 18.12 -2.12
C VAL A 96 -4.02 18.46 -0.82
N GLY A 97 -3.28 18.47 0.29
CA GLY A 97 -3.77 18.89 1.60
C GLY A 97 -4.74 17.93 2.29
N GLN A 98 -4.88 16.69 1.78
CA GLN A 98 -5.66 15.61 2.39
C GLN A 98 -4.87 14.29 2.32
N THR A 99 -5.25 13.32 3.14
CA THR A 99 -4.79 11.94 3.01
C THR A 99 -5.93 11.08 2.50
N ASP A 100 -5.69 10.26 1.47
CA ASP A 100 -6.54 9.13 1.11
C ASP A 100 -5.89 7.83 1.59
N ASN A 101 -6.71 6.79 1.74
CA ASN A 101 -6.24 5.44 1.92
C ASN A 101 -6.99 4.46 1.02
N ILE A 102 -6.28 3.38 0.67
CA ILE A 102 -6.89 2.18 0.13
C ILE A 102 -6.73 1.03 1.10
N HIS A 103 -7.72 0.15 1.13
CA HIS A 103 -7.69 -1.03 1.99
C HIS A 103 -8.27 -2.27 1.33
N GLN A 104 -7.82 -3.42 1.83
CA GLN A 104 -8.38 -4.72 1.50
C GLN A 104 -8.42 -5.58 2.76
N THR A 105 -9.55 -6.23 3.00
CA THR A 105 -9.72 -7.21 4.08
C THR A 105 -9.54 -8.61 3.53
N PHE A 106 -8.81 -9.44 4.26
CA PHE A 106 -8.50 -10.82 3.88
C PHE A 106 -8.58 -11.75 5.09
N ALA A 107 -8.79 -13.04 4.82
CA ALA A 107 -8.83 -14.06 5.86
C ALA A 107 -7.43 -14.33 6.42
N THR A 108 -7.35 -14.56 7.73
CA THR A 108 -6.12 -14.89 8.45
C THR A 108 -6.34 -16.05 9.41
N VAL A 109 -5.25 -16.66 9.89
CA VAL A 109 -5.30 -17.64 10.98
C VAL A 109 -4.64 -17.02 12.22
N PRO A 110 -5.36 -16.87 13.35
CA PRO A 110 -4.76 -16.36 14.58
C PRO A 110 -3.50 -17.14 14.96
N GLY A 111 -2.42 -16.42 15.28
CA GLY A 111 -1.12 -16.99 15.64
C GLY A 111 -0.25 -17.44 14.46
N SER A 112 -0.78 -17.44 13.22
CA SER A 112 0.00 -17.80 12.01
C SER A 112 0.57 -16.55 11.35
N THR A 113 1.88 -16.35 11.46
CA THR A 113 2.56 -15.16 10.91
C THR A 113 2.39 -15.05 9.39
N VAL A 114 2.10 -13.84 8.92
CA VAL A 114 2.12 -13.46 7.51
C VAL A 114 3.29 -12.52 7.25
N THR A 115 3.82 -12.55 6.02
CA THR A 115 4.81 -11.59 5.52
C THR A 115 4.12 -10.59 4.60
N ILE A 116 4.24 -9.31 4.93
CA ILE A 116 3.76 -8.19 4.12
C ILE A 116 4.95 -7.59 3.39
N SER A 117 4.82 -7.36 2.09
CA SER A 117 5.83 -6.66 1.31
C SER A 117 5.22 -5.72 0.27
N PHE A 118 5.97 -4.69 -0.12
CA PHE A 118 5.58 -3.72 -1.14
C PHE A 118 6.79 -2.89 -1.57
N TYR A 119 6.66 -2.18 -2.69
CA TYR A 119 7.63 -1.18 -3.15
C TYR A 119 7.03 0.21 -3.10
N LEU A 120 7.78 1.17 -2.53
CA LEU A 120 7.41 2.58 -2.55
C LEU A 120 8.42 3.39 -3.33
N GLN A 121 7.97 4.43 -4.02
CA GLN A 121 8.81 5.40 -4.70
C GLN A 121 8.29 6.82 -4.43
N ASN A 122 9.22 7.73 -4.14
CA ASN A 122 8.95 9.16 -4.06
C ASN A 122 9.83 9.92 -5.07
N ASN A 123 9.20 10.47 -6.12
CA ASN A 123 9.94 11.09 -7.23
C ASN A 123 10.30 12.57 -7.00
N SER A 124 9.83 13.18 -5.91
CA SER A 124 10.13 14.59 -5.63
C SER A 124 10.23 14.85 -4.14
N ALA A 125 11.02 15.86 -3.77
CA ALA A 125 10.83 16.51 -2.49
C ALA A 125 9.50 17.29 -2.53
N GLY A 126 8.63 17.07 -1.55
CA GLY A 126 7.35 17.75 -1.37
C GLY A 126 7.33 18.52 -0.06
N SER A 127 6.31 19.36 0.14
CA SER A 127 6.12 20.09 1.41
C SER A 127 5.49 19.22 2.50
N VAL A 128 4.64 18.27 2.10
CA VAL A 128 4.08 17.22 2.96
C VAL A 128 4.19 15.90 2.21
N ILE A 129 4.80 14.91 2.83
CA ILE A 129 4.90 13.55 2.27
C ILE A 129 4.59 12.56 3.39
N ILE A 130 3.55 11.76 3.19
CA ILE A 130 3.11 10.72 4.12
C ILE A 130 3.01 9.41 3.35
N ALA A 131 3.63 8.37 3.89
CA ALA A 131 3.32 7.00 3.51
C ALA A 131 3.20 6.15 4.77
N ARG A 132 1.99 5.65 5.01
CA ARG A 132 1.69 4.78 6.14
C ARG A 132 1.12 3.49 5.61
N VAL A 133 1.66 2.39 6.12
CA VAL A 133 1.11 1.06 5.88
C VAL A 133 0.78 0.44 7.22
N CYS A 134 -0.47 0.07 7.39
CA CYS A 134 -1.01 -0.51 8.61
C CYS A 134 -1.70 -1.82 8.31
N ILE A 135 -1.68 -2.71 9.30
CA ILE A 135 -2.51 -3.89 9.35
C ILE A 135 -3.28 -3.87 10.67
N TYR A 136 -4.58 -4.08 10.59
CA TYR A 136 -5.49 -4.05 11.73
C TYR A 136 -6.22 -5.40 11.83
N PRO A 137 -6.42 -5.94 13.04
CA PRO A 137 -7.35 -7.03 13.23
C PRO A 137 -8.77 -6.53 12.92
N TYR A 138 -9.54 -7.35 12.21
CA TYR A 138 -10.96 -7.14 11.97
C TYR A 138 -11.78 -8.12 12.81
#